data_AF-A0A377B491-F1
#
_entry.id   AF-A0A377B491-F1
#
_cell.length_a   1.000
_cell.length_b   1.000
_cell.length_c   1.000
_cell.angle_alpha   90.00
_cell.angle_beta   90.00
_cell.angle_gamma   90.00
#
_symmetry.space_group_name_H-M   'P 1'
#
loop_
_entity.id
_entity.type
_entity.pdbx_description
1 polymer ?
#
loop_
_entity_poly.entity_id
_entity_poly.type
_entity_poly.pdbx_seq_one_letter_code
_entity_poly.pdbx_strand_id
1 'polypeptide(L)'
;MLTSQQDENDNPVPDALQVTDEEYERWQKEIGEITLPDHVFELIFMLRQQLDKLPDAPYVSDRRWKKAIRLLQASAFFSGRSAVAPVDLILLKDCLWYDAQSLNLIQQQIDVLMTGHAWQQQGMLTRLGAIVQRHLQLQQQQSDKTALTVIRLGGIFSRRQQYQLPVNVTASTLTLLLQKPLKLHDMEVVHISFERSALEQWLSKGGEIRGKLNGIGFAQKLNLEVDSAQHLVVRDVSLQGSTLALPGSSAEGLPGEIKQQLEELESDWRKQHALFSEQQKCLFIPGDW
;
A
#
# COMPACT_ATOMS: atom_id res chain seq x y z
N MET A 1 18.01 62.90 -4.48
CA MET A 1 17.13 62.68 -3.32
C MET A 1 15.76 62.31 -3.86
N LEU A 2 15.30 61.07 -3.66
CA LEU A 2 13.92 60.68 -3.95
C LEU A 2 13.10 61.00 -2.70
N THR A 3 12.38 62.11 -2.71
CA THR A 3 11.42 62.45 -1.65
C THR A 3 10.06 61.85 -2.02
N SER A 4 9.68 60.78 -1.35
CA SER A 4 8.30 60.28 -1.35
C SER A 4 7.42 61.34 -0.66
N GLN A 5 6.42 61.86 -1.37
CA GLN A 5 5.36 62.72 -0.84
C GLN A 5 4.07 61.92 -0.61
N GLN A 6 4.16 60.63 -0.28
CA GLN A 6 3.02 59.90 0.27
C GLN A 6 2.99 60.11 1.77
N ASP A 7 1.90 60.67 2.27
CA ASP A 7 1.62 60.77 3.70
C ASP A 7 1.63 59.34 4.25
N GLU A 8 2.58 58.99 5.13
CA GLU A 8 2.75 57.61 5.65
C GLU A 8 1.51 57.11 6.43
N ASN A 9 0.58 58.01 6.74
CA ASN A 9 -0.68 57.74 7.42
C ASN A 9 -1.89 57.55 6.49
N ASP A 10 -1.75 57.75 5.17
CA ASP A 10 -2.85 57.54 4.24
C ASP A 10 -3.05 56.02 4.02
N ASN A 11 -4.09 55.45 4.63
CA ASN A 11 -4.42 54.04 4.48
C ASN A 11 -5.13 53.83 3.14
N PRO A 12 -4.52 53.14 2.15
CA PRO A 12 -5.10 52.99 0.83
C PRO A 12 -6.33 52.05 0.80
N VAL A 13 -6.69 51.44 1.93
CA VAL A 13 -7.80 50.49 2.05
C VAL A 13 -9.11 51.24 2.38
N PRO A 14 -10.21 51.04 1.62
CA PRO A 14 -11.50 51.64 1.94
C PRO A 14 -11.98 51.33 3.37
N ASP A 15 -12.58 52.31 4.06
CA ASP A 15 -13.00 52.19 5.47
C ASP A 15 -13.83 50.93 5.77
N ALA A 16 -14.71 50.53 4.84
CA ALA A 16 -15.56 49.35 5.00
C ALA A 16 -14.80 48.00 4.96
N LEU A 17 -13.53 48.01 4.53
CA LEU A 17 -12.65 46.84 4.48
C LEU A 17 -11.53 46.90 5.52
N GLN A 18 -11.43 48.00 6.27
CA GLN A 18 -10.43 48.15 7.32
C GLN A 18 -10.82 47.28 8.52
N VAL A 19 -9.84 46.57 9.07
CA VAL A 19 -10.01 45.83 10.31
C VAL A 19 -9.98 46.83 11.46
N THR A 20 -11.07 46.93 12.20
CA THR A 20 -11.14 47.81 13.38
C THR A 20 -10.37 47.22 14.56
N ASP A 21 -9.97 48.07 15.52
CA ASP A 21 -9.32 47.61 16.75
C ASP A 21 -10.19 46.62 17.53
N GLU A 22 -11.51 46.86 17.57
CA GLU A 22 -12.48 45.98 18.21
C GLU A 22 -12.54 44.59 17.53
N GLU A 23 -12.55 44.56 16.19
CA GLU A 23 -12.51 43.31 15.43
C GLU A 23 -11.20 42.56 15.66
N TYR A 24 -10.07 43.26 15.62
CA TYR A 24 -8.76 42.67 15.84
C TYR A 24 -8.65 42.05 17.24
N GLU A 25 -9.02 42.79 18.29
CA GLU A 25 -8.99 42.28 19.66
C GLU A 25 -9.93 41.08 19.86
N ARG A 26 -11.12 41.12 19.25
CA ARG A 26 -12.07 40.01 19.26
C ARG A 26 -11.47 38.78 18.58
N TRP A 27 -10.95 38.91 17.37
CA TRP A 27 -10.34 37.80 16.63
C TRP A 27 -9.14 37.21 17.38
N GLN A 28 -8.34 38.04 18.06
CA GLN A 28 -7.27 37.51 18.91
C GLN A 28 -7.80 36.61 20.03
N LYS A 29 -8.98 36.85 20.59
CA LYS A 29 -9.56 35.94 21.58
C LYS A 29 -10.09 34.68 20.90
N GLU A 30 -10.90 34.82 19.86
CA GLU A 30 -11.56 33.72 19.14
C GLU A 30 -10.57 32.74 18.48
N ILE A 31 -9.47 33.24 17.90
CA ILE A 31 -8.40 32.38 17.36
C ILE A 31 -7.80 31.50 18.47
N GLY A 32 -7.82 31.95 19.73
CA GLY A 32 -7.35 31.16 20.87
C GLY A 32 -8.26 30.00 21.25
N GLU A 33 -9.52 30.06 20.83
CA GLU A 33 -10.54 29.05 21.11
C GLU A 33 -10.55 27.94 20.05
N ILE A 34 -9.91 28.16 18.91
CA ILE A 34 -9.75 27.13 17.87
C ILE A 34 -8.99 25.94 18.42
N THR A 35 -9.62 24.78 18.35
CA THR A 35 -9.05 23.54 18.87
C THR A 35 -7.91 23.04 17.98
N LEU A 36 -6.89 22.44 18.59
CA LEU A 36 -5.88 21.65 17.90
C LEU A 36 -6.19 20.17 18.16
N PRO A 37 -6.82 19.44 17.22
CA PRO A 37 -7.15 18.04 17.41
C PRO A 37 -5.89 17.18 17.58
N ASP A 38 -5.97 16.11 18.37
CA ASP A 38 -4.86 15.20 18.65
C ASP A 38 -4.18 14.69 17.36
N HIS A 39 -4.95 14.31 16.35
CA HIS A 39 -4.39 13.81 15.09
C HIS A 39 -3.54 14.88 14.35
N VAL A 40 -3.90 16.16 14.45
CA VAL A 40 -3.10 17.26 13.87
C VAL A 40 -1.87 17.54 14.71
N PHE A 41 -2.02 17.49 16.05
CA PHE A 41 -0.87 17.59 16.95
C PHE A 41 0.18 16.50 16.66
N GLU A 42 -0.26 15.25 16.47
CA GLU A 42 0.63 14.14 16.13
C GLU A 42 1.36 14.36 14.78
N LEU A 43 0.71 14.97 13.78
CA LEU A 43 1.37 15.35 12.53
C LEU A 43 2.46 16.41 12.75
N ILE A 44 2.17 17.43 13.56
CA ILE A 44 3.16 18.46 13.93
C ILE A 44 4.33 17.85 14.69
N PHE A 45 4.04 16.96 15.64
CA PHE A 45 5.05 16.25 16.42
C PHE A 45 5.93 15.35 15.54
N MET A 46 5.32 14.60 14.62
CA MET A 46 6.03 13.79 13.62
C MET A 46 6.97 14.65 12.77
N LEU A 47 6.48 15.77 12.24
CA LEU A 47 7.29 16.71 11.46
C LEU A 47 8.47 17.23 12.27
N ARG A 48 8.24 17.65 13.53
CA ARG A 48 9.29 18.10 14.43
C ARG A 48 10.36 17.01 14.63
N GLN A 49 9.96 15.78 14.91
CA GLN A 49 10.88 14.65 15.07
C GLN A 49 11.67 14.32 13.79
N GLN A 50 11.05 14.49 12.61
CA GLN A 50 11.73 14.30 11.33
C GLN A 50 12.79 15.36 11.11
N LEU A 51 12.47 16.63 11.40
CA LEU A 51 13.42 17.73 11.29
C LEU A 51 14.59 17.56 12.27
N ASP A 52 14.35 17.16 13.51
CA ASP A 52 15.41 16.93 14.50
C ASP A 52 16.40 15.82 14.11
N LYS A 53 16.03 14.91 13.19
CA LYS A 53 16.87 13.81 12.70
C LYS A 53 17.68 14.18 11.45
N LEU A 54 17.33 15.26 10.77
CA LEU A 54 17.99 15.66 9.52
C LEU A 54 19.18 16.58 9.85
N PRO A 55 20.40 16.26 9.39
CA PRO A 55 21.60 17.03 9.75
C PRO A 55 21.57 18.48 9.25
N ASP A 56 20.90 18.74 8.13
CA ASP A 56 20.80 20.07 7.50
C ASP A 56 19.46 20.77 7.77
N ALA A 57 18.64 20.24 8.69
CA ALA A 57 17.35 20.86 9.01
C ALA A 57 17.52 22.14 9.85
N PRO A 58 16.65 23.15 9.64
CA PRO A 58 16.71 24.37 10.42
C PRO A 58 16.35 24.10 11.88
N TYR A 59 17.08 24.69 12.82
CA TYR A 59 16.64 24.73 14.21
C TYR A 59 15.37 25.58 14.35
N VAL A 60 14.29 24.98 14.84
CA VAL A 60 13.01 25.66 15.11
C VAL A 60 12.76 25.67 16.62
N SER A 61 12.94 26.84 17.25
CA SER A 61 12.66 27.02 18.68
C SER A 61 11.19 26.74 19.05
N ASP A 62 10.92 26.31 20.28
CA ASP A 62 9.54 26.12 20.79
C ASP A 62 8.68 27.38 20.65
N ARG A 63 9.28 28.57 20.81
CA ARG A 63 8.59 29.84 20.58
C ARG A 63 8.08 29.97 19.15
N ARG A 64 8.87 29.51 18.16
CA ARG A 64 8.51 29.53 16.73
C ARG A 64 7.40 28.53 16.45
N TRP A 65 7.47 27.33 17.02
CA TRP A 65 6.37 26.35 16.97
C TRP A 65 5.07 26.89 17.57
N LYS A 66 5.12 27.54 18.74
CA LYS A 66 3.92 28.14 19.36
C LYS A 66 3.29 29.21 18.47
N LYS A 67 4.10 30.03 17.81
CA LYS A 67 3.61 31.03 16.83
C LYS A 67 3.06 30.38 15.57
N ALA A 68 3.69 29.31 15.09
CA ALA A 68 3.21 28.56 13.94
C ALA A 68 1.83 27.93 14.24
N ILE A 69 1.65 27.28 15.39
CA ILE A 69 0.34 26.75 15.81
C ILE A 69 -0.71 27.85 15.86
N ARG A 70 -0.35 29.03 16.37
CA ARG A 70 -1.24 30.19 16.39
C ARG A 70 -1.64 30.66 14.97
N LEU A 71 -0.73 30.60 14.00
CA LEU A 71 -1.02 30.85 12.59
C LEU A 71 -1.99 29.82 12.02
N LEU A 72 -1.80 28.52 12.34
CA LEU A 72 -2.72 27.45 11.91
C LEU A 72 -4.14 27.65 12.48
N GLN A 73 -4.24 28.06 13.76
CA GLN A 73 -5.51 28.40 14.38
C GLN A 73 -6.19 29.59 13.68
N ALA A 74 -5.43 30.62 13.32
CA ALA A 74 -5.95 31.75 12.57
C ALA A 74 -6.47 31.33 11.17
N SER A 75 -5.72 30.46 10.48
CA SER A 75 -6.13 29.90 9.19
C SER A 75 -7.47 29.18 9.27
N ALA A 76 -7.63 28.31 10.29
CA ALA A 76 -8.87 27.61 10.55
C ALA A 76 -10.02 28.57 10.89
N PHE A 77 -9.78 29.54 11.77
CA PHE A 77 -10.77 30.55 12.18
C PHE A 77 -11.33 31.30 10.98
N PHE A 78 -10.47 31.92 10.16
CA PHE A 78 -10.92 32.68 8.99
C PHE A 78 -11.53 31.80 7.91
N SER A 79 -11.14 30.52 7.84
CA SER A 79 -11.79 29.52 6.98
C SER A 79 -13.13 29.01 7.55
N GLY A 80 -13.63 29.58 8.65
CA GLY A 80 -14.93 29.23 9.26
C GLY A 80 -14.95 27.91 10.02
N ARG A 81 -13.78 27.36 10.38
CA ARG A 81 -13.64 26.10 11.12
C ARG A 81 -13.38 26.36 12.59
N SER A 82 -13.87 25.48 13.47
CA SER A 82 -13.63 25.50 14.92
C SER A 82 -12.41 24.69 15.37
N ALA A 83 -11.74 24.04 14.42
CA ALA A 83 -10.59 23.18 14.64
C ALA A 83 -9.57 23.33 13.50
N VAL A 84 -8.30 23.26 13.86
CA VAL A 84 -7.21 23.11 12.89
C VAL A 84 -7.39 21.78 12.15
N ALA A 85 -7.21 21.81 10.83
CA ALA A 85 -7.26 20.62 9.97
C ALA A 85 -5.86 20.33 9.40
N PRO A 86 -5.58 19.10 8.94
CA PRO A 86 -4.32 18.77 8.31
C PRO A 86 -3.90 19.74 7.17
N VAL A 87 -4.85 20.24 6.39
CA VAL A 87 -4.60 21.22 5.32
C VAL A 87 -3.92 22.51 5.83
N ASP A 88 -4.17 22.94 7.06
CA ASP A 88 -3.52 24.16 7.58
C ASP A 88 -2.00 23.98 7.68
N LEU A 89 -1.53 22.74 7.90
CA LEU A 89 -0.10 22.43 8.11
C LEU A 89 0.77 22.81 6.92
N ILE A 90 0.17 23.01 5.74
CA ILE A 90 0.86 23.50 4.56
C ILE A 90 1.52 24.86 4.83
N LEU A 91 0.89 25.72 5.64
CA LEU A 91 1.43 27.05 6.01
C LEU A 91 2.75 26.97 6.77
N LEU A 92 3.09 25.81 7.35
CA LEU A 92 4.37 25.62 8.01
C LEU A 92 5.55 25.79 7.05
N LYS A 93 5.35 25.56 5.75
CA LYS A 93 6.36 25.80 4.71
C LYS A 93 6.81 27.25 4.66
N ASP A 94 5.95 28.19 5.05
CA ASP A 94 6.23 29.62 4.98
C ASP A 94 6.81 30.16 6.29
N CYS A 95 6.74 29.40 7.39
CA CYS A 95 7.10 29.91 8.71
C CYS A 95 8.20 29.13 9.46
N LEU A 96 8.78 28.05 8.91
CA LEU A 96 9.79 27.23 9.60
C LEU A 96 11.24 27.37 9.09
N TRP A 97 11.48 28.00 7.94
CA TRP A 97 12.81 28.15 7.32
C TRP A 97 13.53 29.46 7.71
N TYR A 98 14.82 29.59 7.42
CA TYR A 98 15.56 30.87 7.61
C TYR A 98 16.51 31.22 6.46
N ASP A 99 16.75 30.31 5.54
CA ASP A 99 17.50 30.50 4.30
C ASP A 99 16.88 29.68 3.16
N ALA A 100 17.41 29.83 1.95
CA ALA A 100 16.88 29.13 0.78
C ALA A 100 17.04 27.59 0.85
N GLN A 101 18.07 27.08 1.53
CA GLN A 101 18.29 25.64 1.67
C GLN A 101 17.24 25.01 2.60
N SER A 102 17.06 25.60 3.78
CA SER A 102 16.04 25.20 4.75
C SER A 102 14.62 25.37 4.21
N LEU A 103 14.35 26.35 3.35
CA LEU A 103 13.06 26.48 2.67
C LEU A 103 12.75 25.24 1.83
N ASN A 104 13.67 24.83 0.95
CA ASN A 104 13.48 23.66 0.10
C ASN A 104 13.30 22.37 0.93
N LEU A 105 14.11 22.22 1.98
CA LEU A 105 14.01 21.06 2.88
C LEU A 105 12.65 21.02 3.59
N ILE A 106 12.18 22.15 4.15
CA ILE A 106 10.88 22.22 4.80
C ILE A 106 9.76 21.92 3.79
N GLN A 107 9.79 22.49 2.58
CA GLN A 107 8.79 22.19 1.56
C GLN A 107 8.71 20.69 1.26
N GLN A 108 9.86 20.03 1.07
CA GLN A 108 9.90 18.58 0.88
C GLN A 108 9.32 17.80 2.08
N GLN A 109 9.62 18.22 3.31
CA GLN A 109 9.05 17.55 4.50
C GLN A 109 7.54 17.77 4.60
N ILE A 110 7.02 18.95 4.22
CA ILE A 110 5.58 19.20 4.15
C ILE A 110 4.93 18.32 3.09
N ASP A 111 5.52 18.20 1.90
CA ASP A 111 4.98 17.32 0.84
C ASP A 111 4.90 15.86 1.32
N VAL A 112 5.95 15.35 1.98
CA VAL A 112 5.96 14.00 2.56
C VAL A 112 4.91 13.86 3.66
N LEU A 113 4.80 14.84 4.56
CA LEU A 113 3.81 14.83 5.64
C LEU A 113 2.39 14.75 5.08
N MET A 114 2.10 15.56 4.06
CA MET A 114 0.76 15.70 3.53
C MET A 114 0.34 14.57 2.60
N THR A 115 1.25 14.09 1.75
CA THR A 115 1.00 12.94 0.86
C THR A 115 1.08 11.61 1.60
N GLY A 116 1.87 11.50 2.67
CA GLY A 116 2.03 10.26 3.42
C GLY A 116 1.06 10.14 4.61
N HIS A 117 0.95 11.18 5.43
CA HIS A 117 0.47 11.06 6.81
C HIS A 117 -0.82 11.82 7.10
N ALA A 118 -1.03 12.99 6.49
CA ALA A 118 -2.15 13.89 6.80
C ALA A 118 -3.54 13.20 6.77
N TRP A 119 -3.73 12.29 5.81
CA TRP A 119 -4.95 11.47 5.66
C TRP A 119 -4.65 9.97 5.71
N GLN A 120 -3.65 9.59 6.50
CA GLN A 120 -3.28 8.20 6.80
C GLN A 120 -2.94 7.33 5.58
N GLN A 121 -2.50 7.92 4.45
CA GLN A 121 -2.21 7.18 3.22
C GLN A 121 -1.16 6.09 3.44
N GLN A 122 -0.06 6.41 4.12
CA GLN A 122 1.00 5.45 4.45
C GLN A 122 0.51 4.33 5.37
N GLY A 123 -0.35 4.65 6.33
CA GLY A 123 -0.97 3.66 7.21
C GLY A 123 -1.85 2.68 6.44
N MET A 124 -2.67 3.20 5.52
CA MET A 124 -3.51 2.38 4.63
C MET A 124 -2.69 1.52 3.67
N LEU A 125 -1.62 2.06 3.06
CA LEU A 125 -0.72 1.30 2.20
C LEU A 125 0.00 0.17 2.96
N THR A 126 0.43 0.43 4.19
CA THR A 126 1.05 -0.59 5.05
C THR A 126 0.05 -1.71 5.37
N ARG A 127 -1.19 -1.37 5.71
CA ARG A 127 -2.27 -2.35 5.94
C ARG A 127 -2.57 -3.15 4.68
N LEU A 128 -2.66 -2.50 3.52
CA LEU A 128 -2.87 -3.18 2.23
C LEU A 128 -1.74 -4.17 1.95
N GLY A 129 -0.48 -3.76 2.16
CA GLY A 129 0.67 -4.65 2.04
C GLY A 129 0.56 -5.88 2.95
N ALA A 130 0.16 -5.70 4.21
CA ALA A 130 -0.06 -6.80 5.14
C ALA A 130 -1.18 -7.75 4.69
N ILE A 131 -2.29 -7.22 4.17
CA ILE A 131 -3.40 -8.00 3.61
C ILE A 131 -2.92 -8.83 2.41
N VAL A 132 -2.16 -8.24 1.50
CA VAL A 132 -1.60 -8.95 0.33
C VAL A 132 -0.67 -10.09 0.77
N GLN A 133 0.21 -9.85 1.74
CA GLN A 133 1.09 -10.90 2.28
C GLN A 133 0.30 -12.02 2.95
N ARG A 134 -0.73 -11.66 3.72
CA ARG A 134 -1.62 -12.63 4.39
C ARG A 134 -2.38 -13.47 3.38
N HIS A 135 -2.89 -12.85 2.32
CA HIS A 135 -3.57 -13.55 1.22
C HIS A 135 -2.63 -14.56 0.55
N LEU A 136 -1.39 -14.15 0.24
CA LEU A 136 -0.39 -15.05 -0.33
C LEU A 136 -0.07 -16.23 0.60
N GLN A 137 0.06 -15.98 1.90
CA GLN A 137 0.30 -17.03 2.89
C GLN A 137 -0.85 -18.04 2.94
N LEU A 138 -2.11 -17.57 2.96
CA LEU A 138 -3.28 -18.44 2.94
C LEU A 138 -3.35 -19.26 1.65
N GLN A 139 -3.03 -18.64 0.51
CA GLN A 139 -2.95 -19.32 -0.77
C GLN A 139 -1.89 -20.42 -0.77
N GLN A 140 -0.70 -20.18 -0.19
CA GLN A 140 0.34 -21.19 -0.07
C GLN A 140 -0.07 -22.34 0.87
N GLN A 141 -0.71 -22.04 2.00
CA GLN A 141 -1.20 -23.08 2.91
C GLN A 141 -2.27 -23.97 2.27
N GLN A 142 -3.16 -23.37 1.47
CA GLN A 142 -4.16 -24.13 0.72
C GLN A 142 -3.52 -24.93 -0.41
N SER A 143 -2.51 -24.35 -1.06
CA SER A 143 -1.68 -25.01 -2.07
C SER A 143 -1.06 -26.30 -1.49
N ASP A 144 -0.38 -26.20 -0.35
CA ASP A 144 0.27 -27.34 0.30
C ASP A 144 -0.74 -28.42 0.74
N LYS A 145 -1.92 -28.04 1.23
CA LYS A 145 -2.96 -29.00 1.65
C LYS A 145 -3.60 -29.76 0.49
N THR A 146 -3.71 -29.13 -0.68
CA THR A 146 -4.43 -29.68 -1.83
C THR A 146 -3.51 -30.25 -2.91
N ALA A 147 -2.21 -30.02 -2.78
CA ALA A 147 -1.18 -30.50 -3.69
C ALA A 147 -1.19 -32.02 -3.80
N LEU A 148 -0.90 -32.53 -5.00
CA LEU A 148 -0.61 -33.93 -5.20
C LEU A 148 0.79 -34.24 -4.68
N THR A 149 0.86 -34.75 -3.45
CA THR A 149 2.09 -35.23 -2.83
C THR A 149 2.46 -36.62 -3.35
N VAL A 150 3.67 -36.79 -3.88
CA VAL A 150 4.20 -38.08 -4.34
C VAL A 150 4.99 -38.76 -3.22
N ILE A 151 5.00 -40.09 -3.20
CA ILE A 151 5.69 -40.87 -2.18
C ILE A 151 7.13 -41.09 -2.62
N ARG A 152 8.09 -40.66 -1.81
CA ARG A 152 9.53 -40.91 -2.05
C ARG A 152 9.87 -42.38 -1.77
N LEU A 153 10.49 -43.04 -2.76
CA LEU A 153 11.06 -44.37 -2.58
C LEU A 153 12.52 -44.28 -2.11
N GLY A 154 12.81 -44.91 -0.98
CA GLY A 154 14.15 -44.99 -0.41
C GLY A 154 14.96 -46.13 -1.02
N GLY A 155 16.06 -45.80 -1.71
CA GLY A 155 17.13 -46.73 -2.06
C GLY A 155 18.47 -46.15 -1.65
N ILE A 156 19.18 -46.82 -0.74
CA ILE A 156 20.46 -46.37 -0.14
C ILE A 156 21.57 -46.16 -1.20
N PHE A 157 21.37 -46.63 -2.44
CA PHE A 157 22.38 -46.67 -3.50
C PHE A 157 21.98 -45.98 -4.81
N SER A 158 20.84 -45.28 -4.85
CA SER A 158 20.36 -44.64 -6.09
C SER A 158 20.83 -43.19 -6.20
N ARG A 159 21.59 -42.86 -7.26
CA ARG A 159 22.01 -41.48 -7.59
C ARG A 159 20.84 -40.52 -7.85
N ARG A 160 19.65 -41.04 -8.14
CA ARG A 160 18.43 -40.27 -8.43
C ARG A 160 17.33 -40.68 -7.46
N GLN A 161 16.61 -39.68 -6.95
CA GLN A 161 15.42 -39.89 -6.13
C GLN A 161 14.30 -40.42 -7.02
N GLN A 162 13.63 -41.47 -6.57
CA GLN A 162 12.49 -42.07 -7.25
C GLN A 162 11.23 -41.77 -6.46
N TYR A 163 10.13 -41.53 -7.17
CA TYR A 163 8.84 -41.21 -6.57
C TYR A 163 7.76 -42.14 -7.12
N GLN A 164 6.66 -42.25 -6.37
CA GLN A 164 5.47 -42.98 -6.78
C GLN A 164 4.22 -42.16 -6.50
N LEU A 165 3.18 -42.37 -7.31
CA LEU A 165 1.86 -41.81 -7.04
C LEU A 165 1.26 -42.47 -5.79
N PRO A 166 0.49 -41.72 -4.98
CA PRO A 166 -0.26 -42.29 -3.87
C PRO A 166 -1.27 -43.36 -4.33
N VAL A 167 -1.50 -44.36 -3.47
CA VAL A 167 -2.39 -45.50 -3.76
C VAL A 167 -3.86 -45.12 -4.02
N ASN A 168 -4.30 -43.95 -3.55
CA ASN A 168 -5.66 -43.44 -3.80
C ASN A 168 -5.84 -42.89 -5.24
N VAL A 169 -4.77 -42.74 -6.01
CA VAL A 169 -4.81 -42.28 -7.40
C VAL A 169 -4.93 -43.48 -8.34
N THR A 170 -6.15 -43.86 -8.68
CA THR A 170 -6.42 -45.11 -9.44
C THR A 170 -6.71 -44.92 -10.94
N ALA A 171 -7.13 -43.72 -11.36
CA ALA A 171 -7.57 -43.46 -12.74
C ALA A 171 -6.46 -43.63 -13.79
N SER A 172 -6.80 -44.17 -14.97
CA SER A 172 -5.86 -44.39 -16.09
C SER A 172 -5.39 -43.08 -16.73
N THR A 173 -6.23 -42.05 -16.71
CA THR A 173 -5.91 -40.68 -17.13
C THR A 173 -6.14 -39.76 -15.95
N LEU A 174 -5.13 -38.97 -15.62
CA LEU A 174 -5.11 -38.06 -14.48
C LEU A 174 -5.22 -36.63 -14.97
N THR A 175 -6.31 -35.97 -14.66
CA THR A 175 -6.45 -34.52 -14.86
C THR A 175 -6.02 -33.82 -13.58
N LEU A 176 -4.95 -33.05 -13.66
CA LEU A 176 -4.41 -32.28 -12.53
C LEU A 176 -4.68 -30.79 -12.74
N LEU A 177 -5.23 -30.13 -11.72
CA LEU A 177 -5.49 -28.70 -11.73
C LEU A 177 -4.23 -27.93 -11.35
N LEU A 178 -3.98 -26.82 -12.02
CA LEU A 178 -2.95 -25.86 -11.60
C LEU A 178 -3.54 -24.98 -10.50
N GLN A 179 -2.90 -24.94 -9.34
CA GLN A 179 -3.32 -24.08 -8.24
C GLN A 179 -3.08 -22.59 -8.53
N LYS A 180 -2.16 -22.28 -9.46
CA LYS A 180 -2.00 -20.97 -10.07
C LYS A 180 -2.01 -21.13 -11.59
N PRO A 181 -2.97 -20.52 -12.33
CA PRO A 181 -2.95 -20.57 -13.78
C PRO A 181 -1.61 -20.08 -14.34
N LEU A 182 -1.07 -20.79 -15.32
CA LEU A 182 0.18 -20.43 -15.99
C LEU A 182 -0.04 -20.31 -17.49
N LYS A 183 0.73 -19.41 -18.12
CA LYS A 183 0.79 -19.33 -19.57
C LYS A 183 1.78 -20.38 -20.10
N LEU A 184 1.27 -21.50 -20.60
CA LEU A 184 2.07 -22.57 -21.19
C LEU A 184 1.79 -22.63 -22.69
N HIS A 185 2.85 -22.56 -23.51
CA HIS A 185 2.73 -22.59 -24.98
C HIS A 185 1.72 -21.56 -25.52
N ASP A 186 1.84 -20.33 -25.05
CA ASP A 186 0.96 -19.20 -25.41
C ASP A 186 -0.53 -19.32 -25.05
N MET A 187 -0.91 -20.33 -24.28
CA MET A 187 -2.26 -20.51 -23.78
C MET A 187 -2.30 -20.41 -22.25
N GLU A 188 -3.37 -19.81 -21.72
CA GLU A 188 -3.65 -19.86 -20.28
C GLU A 188 -4.14 -21.26 -19.90
N VAL A 189 -3.39 -21.94 -19.03
CA VAL A 189 -3.65 -23.32 -18.62
C VAL A 189 -4.10 -23.36 -17.17
N VAL A 190 -5.24 -23.99 -16.95
CA VAL A 190 -5.82 -24.21 -15.61
C VAL A 190 -5.79 -25.67 -15.19
N HIS A 191 -5.67 -26.61 -16.14
CA HIS A 191 -5.49 -28.02 -15.86
C HIS A 191 -4.70 -28.74 -16.95
N ILE A 192 -4.06 -29.86 -16.58
CA ILE A 192 -3.28 -30.70 -17.48
C ILE A 192 -3.69 -32.15 -17.29
N SER A 193 -3.93 -32.86 -18.40
CA SER A 193 -4.22 -34.29 -18.37
C SER A 193 -2.99 -35.12 -18.75
N PHE A 194 -2.65 -36.10 -17.91
CA PHE A 194 -1.56 -37.05 -18.09
C PHE A 194 -2.09 -38.48 -18.21
N GLU A 195 -1.41 -39.30 -19.01
CA GLU A 195 -1.58 -40.75 -18.91
C GLU A 195 -0.85 -41.24 -17.65
N ARG A 196 -1.51 -42.06 -16.83
CA ARG A 196 -0.96 -42.51 -15.54
C ARG A 196 0.36 -43.26 -15.71
N SER A 197 0.41 -44.18 -16.68
CA SER A 197 1.60 -44.99 -17.01
C SER A 197 2.81 -44.10 -17.33
N ALA A 198 2.60 -43.05 -18.13
CA ALA A 198 3.64 -42.09 -18.51
C ALA A 198 4.12 -41.27 -17.30
N LEU A 199 3.19 -40.84 -16.43
CA LEU A 199 3.55 -40.11 -15.21
C LEU A 199 4.31 -40.98 -14.21
N GLU A 200 3.92 -42.24 -14.00
CA GLU A 200 4.64 -43.21 -13.15
C GLU A 200 6.04 -43.53 -13.70
N GLN A 201 6.16 -43.67 -15.03
CA GLN A 201 7.46 -43.86 -15.68
C GLN A 201 8.35 -42.62 -15.49
N TRP A 202 7.80 -41.42 -15.59
CA TRP A 202 8.54 -40.18 -15.36
C TRP A 202 8.95 -40.01 -13.89
N LEU A 203 8.09 -40.32 -12.93
CA LEU A 203 8.41 -40.27 -11.50
C LEU A 203 9.52 -41.26 -11.08
N SER A 204 9.66 -42.38 -11.79
CA SER A 204 10.65 -43.42 -11.49
C SER A 204 11.98 -43.25 -12.26
N LYS A 205 11.93 -42.83 -13.53
CA LYS A 205 13.12 -42.75 -14.41
C LYS A 205 13.53 -41.31 -14.77
N GLY A 206 12.64 -40.34 -14.56
CA GLY A 206 12.76 -38.99 -15.10
C GLY A 206 12.63 -38.95 -16.62
N GLY A 207 13.09 -37.86 -17.22
CA GLY A 207 13.08 -37.66 -18.67
C GLY A 207 12.06 -36.61 -19.09
N GLU A 208 11.57 -36.74 -20.32
CA GLU A 208 10.52 -35.84 -20.85
C GLU A 208 9.14 -36.36 -20.47
N ILE A 209 8.29 -35.47 -19.99
CA ILE A 209 6.86 -35.74 -19.78
C ILE A 209 6.05 -34.86 -20.73
N ARG A 210 4.97 -35.44 -21.25
CA ARG A 210 3.99 -34.74 -22.08
C ARG A 210 2.61 -34.81 -21.45
N GLY A 211 1.85 -33.73 -21.56
CA GLY A 211 0.49 -33.64 -21.04
C GLY A 211 -0.40 -32.83 -21.99
N LYS A 212 -1.70 -33.12 -21.98
CA LYS A 212 -2.69 -32.33 -22.74
C LYS A 212 -3.08 -31.11 -21.93
N LEU A 213 -2.86 -29.92 -22.49
CA LEU A 213 -3.20 -28.65 -21.85
C LEU A 213 -4.70 -28.39 -21.96
N ASN A 214 -5.36 -28.06 -20.85
CA ASN A 214 -6.81 -27.87 -20.78
C ASN A 214 -7.65 -29.02 -21.39
N GLY A 215 -7.11 -30.25 -21.39
CA GLY A 215 -7.77 -31.43 -21.93
C GLY A 215 -7.92 -31.47 -23.46
N ILE A 216 -7.43 -30.44 -24.17
CA ILE A 216 -7.60 -30.28 -25.62
C ILE A 216 -6.28 -30.47 -26.37
N GLY A 217 -6.40 -30.83 -27.66
CA GLY A 217 -5.26 -30.95 -28.58
C GLY A 217 -4.30 -32.11 -28.29
N PHE A 218 -3.07 -31.96 -28.79
CA PHE A 218 -1.99 -32.93 -28.64
C PHE A 218 -1.24 -32.75 -27.32
N ALA A 219 -0.66 -33.84 -26.81
CA ALA A 219 0.15 -33.78 -25.60
C ALA A 219 1.44 -32.99 -25.87
N GLN A 220 1.64 -31.88 -25.14
CA GLN A 220 2.78 -30.99 -25.28
C GLN A 220 3.83 -31.30 -24.22
N LYS A 221 5.10 -31.02 -24.52
CA LYS A 221 6.21 -31.22 -23.57
C LYS A 221 6.09 -30.23 -22.41
N LEU A 222 6.25 -30.71 -21.18
CA LEU A 222 6.09 -29.89 -19.99
C LEU A 222 7.37 -29.87 -19.16
N ASN A 223 7.64 -28.74 -18.52
CA ASN A 223 8.67 -28.63 -17.50
C ASN A 223 8.04 -28.98 -16.15
N LEU A 224 8.06 -30.28 -15.83
CA LEU A 224 7.52 -30.82 -14.59
C LEU A 224 8.67 -31.12 -13.63
N GLU A 225 8.46 -30.89 -12.34
CA GLU A 225 9.40 -31.22 -11.28
C GLU A 225 8.66 -31.72 -10.03
N VAL A 226 9.41 -32.39 -9.15
CA VAL A 226 8.98 -32.70 -7.79
C VAL A 226 9.76 -31.78 -6.86
N ASP A 227 9.07 -30.96 -6.07
CA ASP A 227 9.71 -30.02 -5.17
C ASP A 227 10.26 -30.69 -3.89
N SER A 228 10.84 -29.90 -2.98
CA SER A 228 11.35 -30.41 -1.70
C SER A 228 10.27 -30.94 -0.75
N ALA A 229 9.01 -30.49 -0.92
CA ALA A 229 7.85 -30.97 -0.18
C ALA A 229 7.20 -32.21 -0.82
N GLN A 230 7.79 -32.75 -1.89
CA GLN A 230 7.29 -33.87 -2.67
C GLN A 230 6.00 -33.55 -3.44
N HIS A 231 5.76 -32.28 -3.75
CA HIS A 231 4.64 -31.85 -4.59
C HIS A 231 5.03 -31.83 -6.07
N LEU A 232 4.09 -32.18 -6.94
CA LEU A 232 4.25 -32.00 -8.38
C LEU A 232 4.06 -30.54 -8.77
N VAL A 233 5.08 -29.96 -9.41
CA VAL A 233 5.08 -28.55 -9.84
C VAL A 233 5.35 -28.49 -11.34
N VAL A 234 4.53 -27.74 -12.08
CA VAL A 234 4.77 -27.42 -13.49
C VAL A 234 5.31 -25.99 -13.59
N ARG A 235 6.30 -25.76 -14.46
CA ARG A 235 6.90 -24.45 -14.70
C ARG A 235 6.65 -23.95 -16.12
N ASP A 236 6.51 -22.64 -16.26
CA ASP A 236 6.50 -21.96 -17.54
C ASP A 236 7.92 -21.65 -18.07
N VAL A 237 8.00 -20.96 -19.21
CA VAL A 237 9.27 -20.55 -19.84
C VAL A 237 10.04 -19.49 -19.03
N SER A 238 9.35 -18.80 -18.13
CA SER A 238 9.92 -17.82 -17.18
C SER A 238 10.24 -18.45 -15.81
N LEU A 239 10.17 -19.79 -15.71
CA LEU A 239 10.38 -20.57 -14.49
C LEU A 239 9.37 -20.29 -13.37
N GLN A 240 8.23 -19.65 -13.65
CA GLN A 240 7.14 -19.56 -12.68
C GLN A 240 6.52 -20.93 -12.49
N GLY A 241 6.44 -21.39 -11.24
CA GLY A 241 5.88 -22.69 -10.89
C GLY A 241 4.40 -22.61 -10.47
N SER A 242 3.65 -23.66 -10.79
CA SER A 242 2.35 -23.96 -10.20
C SER A 242 2.33 -25.39 -9.72
N THR A 243 1.98 -25.58 -8.46
CA THR A 243 1.71 -26.89 -7.89
C THR A 243 0.44 -27.49 -8.50
N LEU A 244 0.44 -28.80 -8.68
CA LEU A 244 -0.63 -29.58 -9.29
C LEU A 244 -1.47 -30.27 -8.21
N ALA A 245 -2.79 -30.19 -8.34
CA ALA A 245 -3.77 -30.78 -7.42
C ALA A 245 -4.73 -31.73 -8.15
N LEU A 246 -5.32 -32.68 -7.41
CA LEU A 246 -6.39 -33.52 -7.96
C LEU A 246 -7.72 -32.75 -8.08
N PRO A 247 -8.62 -33.12 -9.02
CA PRO A 247 -9.93 -32.49 -9.15
C PRO A 247 -10.79 -32.76 -7.90
N GLY A 248 -11.55 -31.76 -7.46
CA GLY A 248 -12.36 -31.82 -6.23
C GLY A 248 -11.71 -31.09 -5.04
N SER A 249 -10.43 -30.76 -5.13
CA SER A 249 -9.72 -29.87 -4.21
C SER A 249 -9.90 -28.42 -4.66
N SER A 250 -11.13 -27.89 -4.61
CA SER A 250 -11.41 -26.54 -5.12
C SER A 250 -10.60 -25.48 -4.38
N ALA A 251 -9.97 -24.59 -5.14
CA ALA A 251 -9.52 -23.29 -4.65
C ALA A 251 -10.78 -22.49 -4.25
N GLU A 252 -10.98 -22.34 -2.93
CA GLU A 252 -11.96 -21.39 -2.43
C GLU A 252 -11.60 -19.99 -2.96
N GLY A 253 -12.62 -19.15 -3.19
CA GLY A 253 -12.43 -17.76 -3.62
C GLY A 253 -11.64 -16.94 -2.59
N LEU A 254 -11.67 -15.61 -2.72
CA LEU A 254 -10.99 -14.72 -1.77
C LEU A 254 -11.40 -15.10 -0.32
N PRO A 255 -10.44 -15.46 0.56
CA PRO A 255 -10.77 -15.89 1.91
C PRO A 255 -11.61 -14.83 2.64
N GLY A 256 -12.61 -15.27 3.42
CA GLY A 256 -13.53 -14.36 4.12
C GLY A 256 -12.81 -13.34 5.01
N GLU A 257 -11.72 -13.76 5.67
CA GLU A 257 -10.84 -12.88 6.46
C GLU A 257 -10.26 -11.74 5.61
N ILE A 258 -9.74 -12.05 4.42
CA ILE A 258 -9.16 -11.07 3.50
C ILE A 258 -10.23 -10.11 3.00
N LYS A 259 -11.42 -10.62 2.68
CA LYS A 259 -12.54 -9.81 2.23
C LYS A 259 -12.95 -8.79 3.29
N GLN A 260 -13.10 -9.22 4.54
CA GLN A 260 -13.44 -8.34 5.65
C GLN A 260 -12.37 -7.26 5.87
N GLN A 261 -11.08 -7.64 5.86
CA GLN A 261 -9.98 -6.67 6.03
C GLN A 261 -9.95 -5.62 4.92
N LEU A 262 -10.27 -6.00 3.68
CA LEU A 262 -10.37 -5.06 2.55
C LEU A 262 -11.57 -4.12 2.70
N GLU A 263 -12.73 -4.63 3.13
CA GLU A 263 -13.93 -3.81 3.37
C GLU A 263 -13.69 -2.77 4.49
N GLU A 264 -13.01 -3.16 5.57
CA GLU A 264 -12.60 -2.24 6.64
C GLU A 264 -11.65 -1.16 6.13
N LEU A 265 -10.64 -1.55 5.34
CA LEU A 265 -9.68 -0.62 4.75
C LEU A 265 -10.36 0.35 3.77
N GLU A 266 -11.30 -0.13 2.95
CA GLU A 266 -12.06 0.69 2.02
C GLU A 266 -12.95 1.70 2.76
N SER A 267 -13.61 1.27 3.84
CA SER A 267 -14.37 2.17 4.72
C SER A 267 -13.49 3.29 5.28
N ASP A 268 -12.29 2.96 5.76
CA ASP A 268 -11.34 3.95 6.28
C ASP A 268 -10.87 4.91 5.21
N TRP A 269 -10.56 4.40 4.00
CA TRP A 269 -10.22 5.24 2.85
C TRP A 269 -11.34 6.23 2.51
N ARG A 270 -12.60 5.77 2.46
CA ARG A 270 -13.75 6.65 2.17
C ARG A 270 -13.89 7.75 3.21
N LYS A 271 -13.69 7.45 4.50
CA LYS A 271 -13.71 8.45 5.58
C LYS A 271 -12.60 9.48 5.39
N GLN A 272 -11.37 9.04 5.16
CA GLN A 272 -10.23 9.94 4.95
C GLN A 272 -10.40 10.81 3.69
N HIS A 273 -10.92 10.23 2.62
CA HIS A 273 -11.20 10.95 1.38
C HIS A 273 -12.31 12.02 1.55
N ALA A 274 -13.35 11.70 2.31
CA ALA A 274 -14.39 12.67 2.66
C ALA A 274 -13.82 13.84 3.50
N LEU A 275 -13.01 13.53 4.52
CA LEU A 275 -12.32 14.55 5.34
C LEU A 275 -11.41 15.44 4.48
N PHE A 276 -10.60 14.85 3.60
CA PHE A 276 -9.78 15.57 2.65
C PHE A 276 -10.63 16.54 1.82
N SER A 277 -11.70 16.04 1.20
CA SER A 277 -12.57 16.83 0.32
C SER A 277 -13.26 18.00 1.04
N GLU A 278 -13.68 17.80 2.29
CA GLU A 278 -14.29 18.84 3.11
C GLU A 278 -13.28 19.95 3.48
N GLN A 279 -12.05 19.56 3.78
CA GLN A 279 -10.99 20.45 4.25
C GLN A 279 -10.31 21.27 3.15
N GLN A 280 -10.53 20.92 1.87
CA GLN A 280 -10.00 21.68 0.72
C GLN A 280 -10.44 23.15 0.68
N LYS A 281 -11.53 23.50 1.36
CA LYS A 281 -11.97 24.90 1.50
C LYS A 281 -11.14 25.61 2.57
N CYS A 282 -9.91 25.98 2.21
CA CYS A 282 -9.02 26.77 3.06
C CYS A 282 -8.66 28.08 2.36
N LEU A 283 -8.91 29.22 3.02
CA LEU A 283 -8.72 30.54 2.40
C LEU A 283 -7.26 30.86 2.07
N PHE A 284 -6.32 30.29 2.83
CA PHE A 284 -4.90 30.62 2.74
C PHE A 284 -4.07 29.59 1.99
N ILE A 285 -4.70 28.51 1.53
CA ILE A 285 -4.03 27.46 0.75
C ILE A 285 -4.49 27.58 -0.70
N PRO A 286 -3.58 27.85 -1.64
CA PRO A 286 -3.89 27.86 -3.05
C PRO A 286 -4.45 26.50 -3.51
N GLY A 287 -5.48 26.51 -4.36
CA GLY A 287 -6.10 25.26 -4.83
C GLY A 287 -5.24 24.42 -5.80
N ASP A 288 -4.11 24.95 -6.26
CA ASP A 288 -3.08 24.26 -7.02
C ASP A 288 -2.06 23.52 -6.14
N TRP A 289 -2.04 23.78 -4.83
CA TRP A 289 -1.27 23.00 -3.86
C TRP A 289 -1.95 21.65 -3.60
#